data_AF-A0A158EKI4-F1
#
_entry.id   AF-A0A158EKI4-F1
#
_cell.length_a   1.000
_cell.length_b   1.000
_cell.length_c   1.000
_cell.angle_alpha   90.00
_cell.angle_beta   90.00
_cell.angle_gamma   90.00
#
_symmetry.space_group_name_H-M   'P 1'
#
loop_
_entity.id
_entity.type
_entity.pdbx_description
1 polymer ?
#
loop_
_entity_poly.entity_id
_entity_poly.type
_entity_poly.pdbx_seq_one_letter_code
_entity_poly.pdbx_strand_id
1 'polypeptide(L)' 'MSRPLLPSGRRRGLPFIVPDDWTPEQALAVFELLEDLLAVVTDFYGAQLNELLREQRSSVVSARTDERDPPF' A
#
# COMPACT_ATOMS: atom_id res chain seq x y z
N MET A 1 -18.38 -7.27 10.71
CA MET A 1 -18.03 -5.84 10.87
C MET A 1 -16.94 -5.49 9.86
N SER A 2 -17.17 -4.53 8.97
CA SER A 2 -16.19 -4.13 7.94
C SER A 2 -15.09 -3.26 8.54
N ARG A 3 -13.83 -3.62 8.32
CA ARG A 3 -12.68 -2.86 8.83
C ARG A 3 -12.57 -1.52 8.07
N PRO A 4 -12.46 -0.37 8.75
CA PRO A 4 -12.35 0.91 8.08
C PRO A 4 -11.15 0.94 7.13
N LEU A 5 -11.33 1.61 5.98
CA LEU A 5 -10.27 1.83 5.01
C LEU A 5 -9.22 2.74 5.64
N LEU A 6 -7.94 2.37 5.52
CA LEU A 6 -6.85 3.26 5.90
C LEU A 6 -6.83 4.48 4.97
N PRO A 7 -6.22 5.62 5.37
CA PRO A 7 -6.14 6.83 4.54
C PRO A 7 -5.61 6.57 3.13
N SER A 8 -4.80 5.52 2.96
CA SER A 8 -4.28 5.05 1.66
C SER A 8 -5.28 4.24 0.81
N GLY A 9 -6.56 4.15 1.20
CA GLY A 9 -7.58 3.32 0.55
C GLY A 9 -7.34 1.81 0.73
N ARG A 10 -6.33 1.41 1.51
CA ARG A 10 -5.97 0.01 1.71
C ARG A 10 -6.75 -0.60 2.86
N ARG A 11 -7.17 -1.87 2.67
CA ARG A 11 -7.82 -2.67 3.73
C ARG A 11 -6.80 -3.26 4.72
N ARG A 12 -5.52 -3.33 4.34
CA ARG A 12 -4.39 -3.83 5.13
C ARG A 12 -3.24 -2.82 5.04
N GLY A 13 -2.60 -2.55 6.17
CA GLY A 13 -1.52 -1.57 6.31
C GLY A 13 -1.40 -1.10 7.75
N LEU A 14 -0.34 -0.32 8.02
CA LEU A 14 -0.15 0.34 9.30
C LEU A 14 -1.15 1.50 9.43
N PRO A 15 -1.83 1.65 10.57
CA PRO A 15 -2.63 2.83 10.86
C PRO A 15 -1.68 4.02 11.12
N PHE A 16 -1.20 4.64 10.06
CA PHE A 16 -0.50 5.92 10.15
C PHE A 16 -1.54 7.01 10.35
N ILE A 17 -1.90 7.26 11.60
CA ILE A 17 -2.59 8.49 12.00
C ILE A 17 -1.47 9.50 12.22
N VAL A 18 -1.42 10.52 11.36
CA VAL A 18 -0.55 11.67 11.55
C VAL A 18 -1.25 12.61 12.53
N PRO A 19 -0.65 12.95 13.68
CA PRO A 19 -1.18 13.99 14.55
C PRO A 19 -1.35 15.33 13.83
N ASP A 20 -2.45 16.04 14.09
CA ASP A 20 -2.76 17.32 13.45
C ASP A 20 -1.90 18.49 13.99
N ASP A 21 -1.08 18.25 15.02
CA ASP A 21 -0.26 19.24 15.73
C ASP A 21 1.23 19.22 15.34
N TRP A 22 1.59 18.51 14.26
CA TRP A 22 2.97 18.50 13.76
C TRP A 22 3.44 19.86 13.31
N THR A 23 4.68 20.21 13.68
CA THR A 23 5.38 21.32 13.03
C THR A 23 5.87 20.90 11.64
N PRO A 24 6.12 21.85 10.73
CA PRO A 24 6.70 21.54 9.42
C PRO A 24 8.01 20.75 9.49
N GLU A 25 8.86 21.03 10.47
CA GLU A 25 10.15 20.35 10.68
C GLU A 25 9.96 18.90 11.13
N GLN A 26 8.96 18.63 11.98
CA GLN A 26 8.62 17.27 12.38
C GLN A 26 8.09 16.47 11.19
N ALA A 27 7.23 17.08 10.37
CA ALA A 27 6.73 16.45 9.14
C ALA A 27 7.87 16.13 8.16
N LEU A 28 8.83 17.04 8.01
CA LEU A 28 10.01 16.83 7.17
C LEU A 28 10.89 15.68 7.68
N ALA A 29 11.19 15.64 8.98
CA ALA A 29 12.00 14.57 9.55
C ALA A 29 11.37 13.17 9.36
N VAL A 30 10.04 13.07 9.49
CA VAL A 30 9.33 11.83 9.22
C VAL A 30 9.34 11.49 7.73
N PHE A 31 9.18 12.48 6.85
CA PHE A 31 9.29 12.28 5.41
C PHE A 31 10.65 11.70 5.02
N GLU A 32 11.74 12.28 5.51
CA GLU A 32 13.11 11.81 5.27
C GLU A 32 13.32 10.37 5.79
N LEU A 33 12.83 10.08 7.00
CA LEU A 33 12.88 8.73 7.56
C LEU A 33 12.15 7.69 6.68
N LEU A 34 10.99 8.07 6.12
CA LEU A 34 10.23 7.19 5.24
C LEU A 34 10.93 6.96 3.91
N GLU A 35 11.58 7.99 3.36
CA GLU A 35 12.38 7.87 2.14
C GLU A 35 13.58 6.94 2.35
N ASP A 36 14.32 7.11 3.45
CA ASP A 36 15.46 6.24 3.79
C ASP A 36 15.03 4.78 3.98
N LEU A 37 13.92 4.57 4.71
CA LEU A 37 13.37 3.24 4.90
C LEU A 37 12.91 2.62 3.58
N LEU A 38 12.26 3.40 2.71
CA LEU A 38 11.83 2.95 1.40
C LEU A 38 13.02 2.56 0.52
N ALA A 39 14.11 3.35 0.55
CA ALA A 39 15.34 3.05 -0.17
C ALA A 39 15.92 1.71 0.27
N VAL A 40 16.08 1.49 1.58
CA VAL A 40 16.58 0.22 2.15
C VAL A 40 15.69 -0.95 1.75
N VAL A 41 14.37 -0.84 1.95
CA VAL A 41 13.44 -1.92 1.61
C VAL A 41 13.47 -2.26 0.13
N THR A 42 13.58 -1.26 -0.74
CA THR A 42 13.63 -1.45 -2.19
C THR A 42 14.94 -2.10 -2.62
N ASP A 43 16.06 -1.72 -2.02
CA ASP A 43 17.38 -2.29 -2.32
C ASP A 43 17.42 -3.79 -2.00
N PHE A 44 16.93 -4.19 -0.82
CA PHE A 44 16.97 -5.59 -0.39
C PHE A 44 15.82 -6.45 -0.95
N TYR A 45 14.63 -5.88 -1.14
CA TYR A 45 13.41 -6.65 -1.43
C TYR A 45 12.71 -6.24 -2.74
N GLY A 46 13.30 -5.36 -3.54
CA GLY A 46 12.63 -4.77 -4.71
C GLY A 46 12.08 -5.81 -5.70
N ALA A 47 12.84 -6.85 -6.01
CA ALA A 47 12.40 -7.91 -6.93
C ALA A 47 11.20 -8.70 -6.36
N GLN A 48 11.26 -9.09 -5.09
CA GLN A 48 10.20 -9.85 -4.43
C GLN A 48 8.93 -9.00 -4.28
N LEU A 49 9.07 -7.71 -3.97
CA LEU A 49 7.94 -6.78 -3.90
C LEU A 49 7.27 -6.59 -5.26
N ASN A 50 8.04 -6.47 -6.34
CA ASN A 50 7.47 -6.36 -7.69
C ASN A 50 6.67 -7.60 -8.07
N GLU A 51 7.17 -8.80 -7.80
CA GLU A 51 6.44 -10.04 -8.08
C GLU A 51 5.16 -10.14 -7.23
N LEU A 52 5.24 -9.89 -5.93
CA LEU A 52 4.07 -9.89 -5.04
C LEU A 52 3.00 -8.86 -5.46
N LEU A 53 3.42 -7.70 -5.95
CA LEU A 53 2.51 -6.67 -6.47
C LEU A 53 1.87 -7.07 -7.80
N ARG A 54 2.61 -7.80 -8.64
CA ARG A 54 2.11 -8.33 -9.91
C ARG A 54 1.05 -9.41 -9.65
N GLU A 55 1.35 -10.38 -8.79
CA GLU A 55 0.41 -11.43 -8.38
C GLU A 55 -0.90 -10.88 -7.82
N GLN A 56 -0.81 -9.89 -6.92
CA GLN A 56 -2.00 -9.25 -6.35
C GLN A 56 -2.85 -8.55 -7.40
N ARG A 57 -2.23 -7.88 -8.39
CA ARG A 57 -2.97 -7.22 -9.48
C ARG A 57 -3.60 -8.24 -10.42
N SER A 58 -2.90 -9.32 -10.75
CA SER A 58 -3.43 -10.41 -11.56
C SER A 58 -4.62 -11.11 -10.90
N SER A 59 -4.57 -11.34 -9.59
CA SER A 59 -5.69 -11.90 -8.81
C SER A 59 -6.94 -11.01 -8.87
N VAL A 60 -6.77 -9.67 -8.77
CA VAL A 60 -7.88 -8.71 -8.85
C VAL A 60 -8.47 -8.60 -10.26
N VAL A 61 -7.67 -8.79 -11.31
CA VAL A 61 -8.17 -8.84 -12.70
C VAL A 61 -8.93 -10.13 -12.94
N SER A 62 -8.41 -11.28 -12.50
CA SER A 62 -9.09 -12.57 -12.64
C SER A 62 -10.47 -12.58 -11.97
N ALA A 63 -10.58 -12.04 -10.74
CA ALA A 63 -11.85 -11.95 -10.03
C ALA A 63 -12.91 -11.08 -10.74
N ARG A 64 -12.48 -10.05 -11.48
CA ARG A 64 -13.38 -9.17 -12.25
C ARG A 64 -13.81 -9.76 -13.59
N THR A 65 -13.05 -10.71 -14.13
CA THR A 65 -13.41 -11.41 -15.38
C THR A 65 -14.42 -12.52 -15.09
N ASP A 66 -14.30 -13.23 -13.97
CA ASP A 66 -15.24 -14.27 -13.52
C ASP A 66 -16.68 -13.72 -13.33
N GLU A 67 -16.81 -12.48 -12.82
CA GLU A 67 -18.12 -11.82 -12.66
C GLU A 67 -18.73 -11.29 -13.98
N ARG A 68 -17.94 -11.19 -15.05
CA ARG A 68 -18.36 -10.58 -16.33
C ARG A 68 -18.68 -11.58 -17.43
N ASP A 69 -18.55 -12.87 -17.16
CA ASP A 69 -18.90 -13.92 -18.13
C ASP A 69 -20.26 -14.53 -17.76
N PRO A 70 -21.39 -13.97 -18.24
CA PRO A 70 -22.66 -14.68 -18.14
C PRO A 70 -22.60 -15.89 -19.10
N PRO A 71 -23.15 -17.05 -18.72
CA PRO A 71 -23.18 -18.19 -19.61
C PRO A 71 -24.20 -17.93 -20.72
N PHE A 72 -23.69 -17.62 -21.91
CA PHE A 72 -24.37 -17.48 -23.21
C PHE A 72 -25.53 -16.49 -23.32
#